data_AF-A0A1M5FN06-F1
#
_entry.id   AF-A0A1M5FN06-F1
#
_cell.length_a   1.000
_cell.length_b   1.000
_cell.length_c   1.000
_cell.angle_alpha   90.00
_cell.angle_beta   90.00
_cell.angle_gamma   90.00
#
_symmetry.space_group_name_H-M   'P 1'
#
loop_
_entity.id
_entity.type
_entity.pdbx_description
1 polymer ?
#
loop_
_entity_poly.entity_id
_entity_poly.type
_entity_poly.pdbx_seq_one_letter_code
_entity_poly.pdbx_strand_id
1 'polypeptide(L)'
;MNNIHYVLPLLFTILMVLALLFYGLHWRLQQKKRLHIQLNIRQLTLLRVLIAEFQRHRGLSNAVLCGDTSMSQDLANTRQSLDQHIRAAQEFDGTHRNAWNSLIDHWSRMREGRSSDRANNLIQHHLIIRNSIFLMEDVASEIDLTKGLPELGYLPCIWREVIQAAEWAGQARALGTGMAAAGQSSVEQRVRMHFLYQKIELLAGKAFATLQHHAIEHPQMNEFRLQHCEQVVADFLSCIKQELLGSELPVIAAKTYFQHATQAIDELLALVDTALGQLHPRG
;
A
#
# COMPACT_ATOMS: atom_id res chain seq x y z
N MET A 1 54.91 39.91 28.43
CA MET A 1 54.07 38.74 28.80
C MET A 1 52.56 39.07 28.86
N ASN A 2 52.05 40.11 28.18
CA ASN A 2 50.63 40.53 28.27
C ASN A 2 49.69 40.00 27.18
N ASN A 3 50.20 39.48 26.05
CA ASN A 3 49.33 39.06 24.93
C ASN A 3 48.63 37.71 25.17
N ILE A 4 49.16 36.85 26.04
CA ILE A 4 48.61 35.52 26.31
C ILE A 4 47.25 35.62 27.03
N HIS A 5 47.06 36.63 27.88
CA HIS A 5 45.81 36.83 28.64
C HIS A 5 44.62 37.24 27.77
N TYR A 6 44.85 37.84 26.58
CA TYR A 6 43.78 38.21 25.65
C TYR A 6 43.50 37.15 24.58
N VAL A 7 44.49 36.32 24.25
CA VAL A 7 44.34 35.26 23.24
C VAL A 7 43.46 34.11 23.75
N LEU A 8 43.60 33.72 25.03
CA LEU A 8 42.81 32.64 25.62
C LEU A 8 41.29 32.92 25.65
N PRO A 9 40.80 34.09 26.13
CA PRO A 9 39.37 34.39 26.11
C PRO A 9 38.86 34.58 24.68
N LEU A 10 39.65 35.14 23.76
CA LEU A 10 39.29 35.24 22.35
C LEU A 10 39.06 33.84 21.73
N LEU A 11 40.00 32.91 21.97
CA LEU A 11 39.90 31.55 21.47
C LEU A 11 38.70 30.80 22.07
N PHE A 12 38.41 31.02 23.35
CA PHE A 12 37.20 30.50 24.00
C PHE A 12 35.91 31.06 23.37
N THR A 13 35.84 32.38 23.10
CA THR A 13 34.67 32.97 22.44
C THR A 13 34.47 32.44 21.03
N ILE A 14 35.55 32.24 20.26
CA ILE A 14 35.48 31.66 18.91
C ILE A 14 34.96 30.21 18.97
N LEU A 15 35.50 29.39 19.88
CA LEU A 15 35.03 28.01 20.08
C LEU A 15 33.56 27.96 20.50
N MET A 16 33.13 28.86 21.39
CA MET A 16 31.73 28.96 21.82
C MET A 16 30.81 29.32 20.65
N VAL A 17 31.20 30.30 19.83
CA VAL A 17 30.43 30.70 18.65
C VAL A 17 30.35 29.56 17.64
N LEU A 18 31.45 28.86 17.37
CA LEU A 18 31.48 27.69 16.49
C LEU A 18 30.60 26.55 17.02
N ALA A 19 30.62 26.29 18.33
CA ALA A 19 29.77 25.29 18.96
C ALA A 19 28.28 25.64 18.84
N LEU A 20 27.91 26.92 19.05
CA LEU A 20 26.53 27.39 18.88
C LEU A 20 26.07 27.31 17.42
N LEU A 21 26.93 27.65 16.46
CA LEU A 21 26.64 27.51 15.02
C LEU A 21 26.46 26.04 14.64
N PHE A 22 27.34 25.15 15.11
CA PHE A 22 27.23 23.71 14.87
C PHE A 22 25.96 23.13 15.48
N TYR A 23 25.65 23.48 16.72
CA TYR A 23 24.41 23.07 17.39
C TYR A 23 23.17 23.57 16.64
N GLY A 24 23.16 24.83 16.21
CA GLY A 24 22.08 25.41 15.42
C GLY A 24 21.90 24.73 14.06
N LEU A 25 23.00 24.39 13.37
CA LEU A 25 22.95 23.65 12.12
C LEU A 25 22.42 22.23 12.31
N HIS A 26 22.96 21.51 13.30
CA HIS A 26 22.51 20.16 13.66
C HIS A 26 21.02 20.15 14.01
N TRP A 27 20.56 21.09 14.82
CA TRP A 27 19.13 21.25 15.14
C TRP A 27 18.28 21.47 13.89
N ARG A 28 18.68 22.38 12.99
CA ARG A 28 17.97 22.63 11.73
C ARG A 28 17.91 21.40 10.83
N LEU A 29 18.99 20.63 10.73
CA LEU A 29 19.03 19.39 9.95
C LEU A 29 18.12 18.32 10.55
N GLN A 30 18.11 18.16 11.87
CA GLN A 30 17.22 17.22 12.56
C GLN A 30 15.75 17.61 12.39
N GLN A 31 15.42 18.90 12.48
CA GLN A 31 14.06 19.39 12.23
C GLN A 31 13.62 19.12 10.79
N LYS A 32 14.47 19.41 9.79
CA LYS A 32 14.19 19.08 8.39
C LYS A 32 13.97 17.57 8.18
N LYS A 33 14.83 16.72 8.77
CA LYS A 33 14.69 15.26 8.71
C LYS A 33 13.36 14.81 9.30
N ARG A 34 12.97 15.34 10.47
CA ARG A 34 11.68 15.01 11.12
C ARG A 34 10.48 15.38 10.26
N LEU A 35 10.47 16.61 9.72
CA LEU A 35 9.39 17.07 8.82
C LEU A 35 9.32 16.20 7.55
N HIS A 36 10.46 15.82 7.00
CA HIS A 36 10.52 14.99 5.81
C HIS A 36 10.01 13.57 6.08
N ILE A 37 10.35 12.97 7.23
CA ILE A 37 9.80 11.67 7.68
C ILE A 37 8.28 11.77 7.86
N GLN A 38 7.77 12.84 8.48
CA GLN A 38 6.33 13.04 8.67
C GLN A 38 5.60 13.18 7.33
N LEU A 39 6.17 13.91 6.38
CA LEU A 39 5.63 14.02 5.02
C LEU A 39 5.61 12.66 4.31
N ASN A 40 6.67 11.87 4.44
CA ASN A 40 6.76 10.51 3.91
C ASN A 40 5.66 9.60 4.49
N ILE A 41 5.52 9.57 5.81
CA ILE A 41 4.46 8.79 6.48
C ILE A 41 3.07 9.23 5.99
N ARG A 42 2.81 10.53 5.89
CA ARG A 42 1.53 11.06 5.39
C ARG A 42 1.25 10.62 3.93
N GLN A 43 2.28 10.64 3.07
CA GLN A 43 2.17 10.14 1.70
C GLN A 43 1.87 8.63 1.67
N LEU A 44 2.60 7.82 2.45
CA LEU A 44 2.38 6.38 2.53
C LEU A 44 0.99 6.02 3.06
N THR A 45 0.51 6.73 4.09
CA THR A 45 -0.85 6.57 4.61
C THR A 45 -1.89 6.87 3.54
N LEU A 46 -1.72 7.96 2.78
CA LEU A 46 -2.65 8.29 1.70
C LEU A 46 -2.59 7.28 0.55
N LEU A 47 -1.40 6.84 0.15
CA LEU A 47 -1.23 5.83 -0.91
C LEU A 47 -1.86 4.50 -0.51
N ARG A 48 -1.74 4.08 0.75
CA ARG A 48 -2.40 2.89 1.26
C ARG A 48 -3.91 2.96 1.04
N VAL A 49 -4.51 4.10 1.39
CA VAL A 49 -5.96 4.32 1.26
C VAL A 49 -6.36 4.32 -0.22
N LEU A 50 -5.62 5.07 -1.05
CA LEU A 50 -5.88 5.16 -2.49
C LEU A 50 -5.78 3.81 -3.19
N ILE A 51 -4.78 2.97 -2.86
CA ILE A 51 -4.65 1.62 -3.42
C ILE A 51 -5.90 0.79 -3.12
N ALA A 52 -6.37 0.78 -1.86
CA ALA A 52 -7.57 0.06 -1.45
C ALA A 52 -8.82 0.57 -2.19
N GLU A 53 -8.97 1.89 -2.30
CA GLU A 53 -10.12 2.51 -2.96
C GLU A 53 -10.11 2.31 -4.49
N PHE A 54 -8.95 2.37 -5.14
CA PHE A 54 -8.84 2.05 -6.56
C PHE A 54 -9.15 0.57 -6.83
N GLN A 55 -8.74 -0.34 -5.94
CA GLN A 55 -9.10 -1.76 -6.02
C GLN A 55 -10.61 -1.97 -5.83
N ARG A 56 -11.24 -1.25 -4.89
CA ARG A 56 -12.69 -1.28 -4.67
C ARG A 56 -13.45 -0.70 -5.87
N HIS A 57 -13.02 0.45 -6.37
CA HIS A 57 -13.60 1.08 -7.56
C HIS A 57 -13.47 0.16 -8.78
N ARG A 58 -12.34 -0.52 -8.99
CA ARG A 58 -12.17 -1.55 -10.05
C ARG A 58 -13.23 -2.64 -9.97
N GLY A 59 -13.51 -3.15 -8.77
CA GLY A 59 -14.51 -4.20 -8.55
C GLY A 59 -15.93 -3.70 -8.87
N LEU A 60 -16.30 -2.55 -8.31
CA LEU A 60 -17.61 -1.94 -8.50
C LEU A 60 -17.86 -1.51 -9.95
N SER A 61 -16.87 -0.88 -10.59
CA SER A 61 -16.99 -0.44 -11.98
C SER A 61 -17.17 -1.62 -12.93
N ASN A 62 -16.44 -2.71 -12.70
CA ASN A 62 -16.58 -3.92 -13.49
C ASN A 62 -17.97 -4.57 -13.30
N ALA A 63 -18.49 -4.59 -12.06
CA ALA A 63 -19.84 -5.12 -11.78
C ALA A 63 -20.93 -4.31 -12.51
N VAL A 64 -20.89 -2.99 -12.42
CA VAL A 64 -21.83 -2.09 -13.10
C VAL A 64 -21.75 -2.25 -14.63
N LEU A 65 -20.54 -2.32 -15.19
CA LEU A 65 -20.35 -2.53 -16.64
C LEU A 65 -20.81 -3.92 -17.10
N CYS A 66 -20.90 -4.90 -16.20
CA CYS A 66 -21.48 -6.21 -16.46
C CYS A 66 -23.01 -6.24 -16.26
N GLY A 67 -23.64 -5.10 -15.94
CA GLY A 67 -25.10 -4.96 -15.84
C GLY A 67 -25.66 -4.98 -14.42
N ASP A 68 -24.84 -5.11 -13.38
CA ASP A 68 -25.31 -5.05 -11.99
C ASP A 68 -25.49 -3.58 -11.56
N THR A 69 -26.63 -3.00 -11.93
CA THR A 69 -26.96 -1.61 -11.63
C THR A 69 -27.12 -1.33 -10.13
N SER A 70 -27.32 -2.37 -9.31
CA SER A 70 -27.45 -2.21 -7.85
C SER A 70 -26.17 -1.69 -7.20
N MET A 71 -25.01 -1.91 -7.84
CA MET A 71 -23.70 -1.44 -7.37
C MET A 71 -23.40 0.03 -7.72
N SER A 72 -24.29 0.71 -8.47
CA SER A 72 -24.04 2.07 -8.99
C SER A 72 -23.89 3.11 -7.87
N GLN A 73 -24.66 2.99 -6.79
CA GLN A 73 -24.57 3.93 -5.67
C GLN A 73 -23.24 3.75 -4.92
N ASP A 74 -22.82 2.51 -4.66
CA ASP A 74 -21.54 2.22 -4.02
C ASP A 74 -20.36 2.68 -4.87
N LEU A 75 -20.46 2.54 -6.19
CA LEU A 75 -19.48 3.07 -7.14
C LEU A 75 -19.38 4.60 -7.05
N ALA A 76 -20.52 5.29 -7.03
CA ALA A 76 -20.58 6.75 -6.89
C ALA A 76 -19.98 7.23 -5.56
N ASN A 77 -20.33 6.55 -4.45
CA ASN A 77 -19.79 6.84 -3.13
C ASN A 77 -18.25 6.64 -3.09
N THR A 78 -17.77 5.52 -3.65
CA THR A 78 -16.32 5.24 -3.73
C THR A 78 -15.60 6.29 -4.58
N ARG A 79 -16.19 6.72 -5.69
CA ARG A 79 -15.64 7.80 -6.53
C ARG A 79 -15.56 9.12 -5.76
N GLN A 80 -16.57 9.47 -4.98
CA GLN A 80 -16.55 10.69 -4.17
C GLN A 80 -15.46 10.64 -3.09
N SER A 81 -15.28 9.48 -2.44
CA SER A 81 -14.20 9.28 -1.47
C SER A 81 -12.82 9.42 -2.11
N LEU A 82 -12.62 8.78 -3.27
CA LEU A 82 -11.40 8.94 -4.08
C LEU A 82 -11.13 10.41 -4.44
N ASP A 83 -12.16 11.16 -4.85
CA ASP A 83 -12.02 12.60 -5.15
C ASP A 83 -11.55 13.41 -3.94
N GLN A 84 -11.96 13.04 -2.72
CA GLN A 84 -11.53 13.71 -1.49
C GLN A 84 -10.06 13.39 -1.19
N HIS A 85 -9.66 12.13 -1.26
CA HIS A 85 -8.27 11.71 -1.05
C HIS A 85 -7.32 12.28 -2.11
N ILE A 86 -7.75 12.34 -3.36
CA ILE A 86 -6.97 12.94 -4.46
C ILE A 86 -6.78 14.45 -4.27
N ARG A 87 -7.76 15.18 -3.72
CA ARG A 87 -7.56 16.59 -3.35
C ARG A 87 -6.52 16.74 -2.24
N ALA A 88 -6.54 15.87 -1.23
CA ALA A 88 -5.53 15.89 -0.16
C ALA A 88 -4.11 15.61 -0.70
N ALA A 89 -3.99 14.87 -1.81
CA ALA A 89 -2.72 14.62 -2.49
C ALA A 89 -2.14 15.85 -3.20
N GLN A 90 -2.97 16.84 -3.56
CA GLN A 90 -2.51 18.06 -4.23
C GLN A 90 -1.61 18.93 -3.33
N GLU A 91 -1.69 18.74 -2.02
CA GLU A 91 -0.86 19.44 -1.04
C GLU A 91 0.59 18.91 -0.99
N PHE A 92 0.87 17.75 -1.59
CA PHE A 92 2.21 17.18 -1.57
C PHE A 92 3.13 17.89 -2.56
N ASP A 93 3.95 18.78 -2.01
CA ASP A 93 5.04 19.45 -2.73
C ASP A 93 6.38 18.92 -2.19
N GLY A 94 7.13 18.22 -3.05
CA GLY A 94 8.35 17.50 -2.68
C GLY A 94 8.91 16.66 -3.83
N THR A 95 9.82 15.76 -3.51
CA THR A 95 10.56 14.91 -4.48
C THR A 95 9.63 14.15 -5.43
N HIS A 96 8.52 13.65 -4.91
CA HIS A 96 7.57 12.82 -5.68
C HIS A 96 6.40 13.60 -6.30
N ARG A 97 6.47 14.95 -6.36
CA ARG A 97 5.39 15.79 -6.91
C ARG A 97 4.94 15.37 -8.32
N ASN A 98 5.89 15.03 -9.20
CA ASN A 98 5.55 14.63 -10.58
C ASN A 98 4.80 13.30 -10.64
N ALA A 99 5.15 12.36 -9.77
CA ALA A 99 4.46 11.07 -9.68
C ALA A 99 3.04 11.25 -9.12
N TRP A 100 2.87 12.08 -8.09
CA TRP A 100 1.55 12.48 -7.59
C TRP A 100 0.71 13.18 -8.66
N ASN A 101 1.26 14.16 -9.39
CA ASN A 101 0.55 14.83 -10.47
C ASN A 101 0.12 13.84 -11.56
N SER A 102 0.97 12.87 -11.90
CA SER A 102 0.65 11.83 -12.87
C SER A 102 -0.48 10.92 -12.39
N LEU A 103 -0.49 10.56 -11.10
CA LEU A 103 -1.56 9.77 -10.49
C LEU A 103 -2.90 10.55 -10.47
N ILE A 104 -2.85 11.83 -10.12
CA ILE A 104 -4.02 12.73 -10.08
C ILE A 104 -4.62 12.90 -11.48
N ASP A 105 -3.79 13.15 -12.49
CA ASP A 105 -4.22 13.25 -13.89
C ASP A 105 -4.83 11.93 -14.39
N HIS A 106 -4.20 10.80 -14.09
CA HIS A 106 -4.72 9.48 -14.46
C HIS A 106 -6.10 9.25 -13.85
N TRP A 107 -6.29 9.52 -12.56
CA TRP A 107 -7.60 9.42 -11.93
C TRP A 107 -8.63 10.33 -12.60
N SER A 108 -8.30 11.59 -12.88
CA SER A 108 -9.21 12.53 -13.54
C SER A 108 -9.73 11.98 -14.87
N ARG A 109 -8.84 11.44 -15.71
CA ARG A 109 -9.21 10.84 -16.99
C ARG A 109 -10.11 9.60 -16.84
N MET A 110 -9.87 8.78 -15.81
CA MET A 110 -10.71 7.61 -15.51
C MET A 110 -12.08 8.00 -14.97
N ARG A 111 -12.13 9.00 -14.07
CA ARG A 111 -13.35 9.52 -13.42
C ARG A 111 -14.37 10.03 -14.42
N GLU A 112 -13.91 10.71 -15.48
CA GLU A 112 -14.77 11.25 -16.54
C GLU A 112 -15.51 10.17 -17.35
N GLY A 113 -15.26 8.89 -17.09
CA GLY A 113 -16.08 7.81 -17.64
C GLY A 113 -15.94 7.65 -19.16
N ARG A 114 -14.83 8.10 -19.74
CA ARG A 114 -14.57 8.09 -21.19
C ARG A 114 -14.50 6.69 -21.82
N SER A 115 -14.74 5.63 -21.06
CA SER A 115 -14.67 4.26 -21.54
C SER A 115 -15.86 3.45 -21.05
N SER A 116 -16.81 3.22 -21.96
CA SER A 116 -17.82 2.16 -21.86
C SER A 116 -17.24 0.77 -22.15
N ASP A 117 -15.97 0.71 -22.56
CA ASP A 117 -15.26 -0.54 -22.83
C ASP A 117 -14.73 -1.18 -21.53
N ARG A 118 -15.19 -2.40 -21.26
CA ARG A 118 -14.79 -3.21 -20.10
C ARG A 118 -13.31 -3.55 -20.10
N ALA A 119 -12.75 -3.88 -21.27
CA ALA A 119 -11.36 -4.29 -21.36
C ALA A 119 -10.45 -3.11 -21.01
N ASN A 120 -10.67 -1.96 -21.64
CA ASN A 120 -9.93 -0.74 -21.29
C ASN A 120 -10.18 -0.30 -19.83
N ASN A 121 -11.41 -0.39 -19.30
CA ASN A 121 -11.69 -0.08 -17.90
C ASN A 121 -10.79 -0.88 -16.94
N LEU A 122 -10.69 -2.20 -17.13
CA LEU A 122 -9.82 -3.04 -16.31
C LEU A 122 -8.35 -2.67 -16.49
N ILE A 123 -7.88 -2.46 -17.72
CA ILE A 123 -6.48 -2.07 -18.00
C ILE A 123 -6.12 -0.78 -17.27
N GLN A 124 -6.97 0.25 -17.33
CA GLN A 124 -6.71 1.53 -16.66
C GLN A 124 -6.63 1.37 -15.14
N HIS A 125 -7.49 0.54 -14.53
CA HIS A 125 -7.40 0.24 -13.10
C HIS A 125 -6.12 -0.50 -12.72
N HIS A 126 -5.69 -1.49 -13.52
CA HIS A 126 -4.41 -2.17 -13.27
C HIS A 126 -3.24 -1.19 -13.32
N LEU A 127 -3.26 -0.25 -14.28
CA LEU A 127 -2.21 0.76 -14.41
C LEU A 127 -2.19 1.74 -13.24
N ILE A 128 -3.33 2.30 -12.83
CA ILE A 128 -3.36 3.30 -11.75
C ILE A 128 -2.97 2.68 -10.39
N ILE A 129 -3.40 1.44 -10.12
CA ILE A 129 -3.03 0.73 -8.89
C ILE A 129 -1.53 0.42 -8.90
N ARG A 130 -1.00 -0.12 -10.01
CA ARG A 130 0.44 -0.38 -10.14
C ARG A 130 1.28 0.88 -9.94
N ASN A 131 0.89 1.99 -10.56
CA ASN A 131 1.61 3.25 -10.41
C ASN A 131 1.53 3.80 -8.97
N SER A 132 0.41 3.55 -8.27
CA SER A 132 0.28 3.89 -6.84
C SER A 132 1.20 3.06 -5.96
N ILE A 133 1.37 1.76 -6.28
CA ILE A 133 2.29 0.86 -5.58
C ILE A 133 3.74 1.29 -5.81
N PHE A 134 4.14 1.57 -7.06
CA PHE A 134 5.48 2.07 -7.34
C PHE A 134 5.76 3.41 -6.64
N LEU A 135 4.80 4.32 -6.62
CA LEU A 135 4.93 5.56 -5.86
C LEU A 135 5.07 5.29 -4.35
N MET A 136 4.38 4.29 -3.80
CA MET A 136 4.55 3.89 -2.40
C MET A 136 5.97 3.36 -2.12
N GLU A 137 6.52 2.54 -3.02
CA GLU A 137 7.89 2.03 -2.91
C GLU A 137 8.93 3.16 -3.03
N ASP A 138 8.73 4.10 -3.95
CA ASP A 138 9.60 5.27 -4.14
C ASP A 138 9.60 6.15 -2.88
N VAL A 139 8.42 6.48 -2.33
CA VAL A 139 8.31 7.25 -1.08
C VAL A 139 8.95 6.47 0.07
N ALA A 140 8.67 5.17 0.21
CA ALA A 140 9.21 4.38 1.32
C ALA A 140 10.74 4.22 1.29
N SER A 141 11.35 4.35 0.11
CA SER A 141 12.81 4.26 -0.08
C SER A 141 13.53 5.61 -0.05
N GLU A 142 12.79 6.73 -0.10
CA GLU A 142 13.35 8.09 -0.10
C GLU A 142 14.16 8.39 1.18
N ILE A 143 13.67 7.90 2.32
CA ILE A 143 14.29 8.11 3.63
C ILE A 143 14.23 6.84 4.47
N ASP A 144 15.27 6.61 5.28
CA ASP A 144 15.26 5.52 6.25
C ASP A 144 14.19 5.72 7.34
N LEU A 145 13.03 5.07 7.12
CA LEU A 145 11.90 5.06 8.05
C LEU A 145 12.17 4.20 9.29
N THR A 146 13.15 3.30 9.26
CA THR A 146 13.56 2.53 10.45
C THR A 146 14.23 3.44 11.47
N LYS A 147 14.79 4.59 11.04
CA LYS A 147 15.57 5.50 11.89
C LYS A 147 16.75 4.79 12.57
N GLY A 148 17.24 3.70 11.99
CA GLY A 148 18.27 2.82 12.56
C GLY A 148 17.77 1.88 13.68
N LEU A 149 16.46 1.78 13.89
CA LEU A 149 15.84 0.90 14.89
C LEU A 149 15.65 -0.52 14.31
N PRO A 150 16.33 -1.56 14.85
CA PRO A 150 16.19 -2.93 14.36
C PRO A 150 14.76 -3.46 14.42
N GLU A 151 13.97 -3.02 15.41
CA GLU A 151 12.56 -3.40 15.59
C GLU A 151 11.62 -2.86 14.48
N LEU A 152 12.14 -2.06 13.55
CA LEU A 152 11.44 -1.62 12.34
C LEU A 152 12.05 -2.23 11.08
N GLY A 153 12.98 -3.19 11.20
CA GLY A 153 13.68 -3.82 10.09
C GLY A 153 12.76 -4.57 9.11
N TYR A 154 11.53 -4.87 9.51
CA TYR A 154 10.52 -5.52 8.67
C TYR A 154 9.84 -4.56 7.67
N LEU A 155 9.98 -3.23 7.79
CA LEU A 155 9.26 -2.27 6.94
C LEU A 155 9.42 -2.50 5.43
N PRO A 156 10.61 -2.86 4.88
CA PRO A 156 10.74 -3.19 3.46
C PRO A 156 9.86 -4.36 2.99
N CYS A 157 9.47 -5.26 3.90
CA CYS A 157 8.54 -6.35 3.64
C CYS A 157 7.10 -5.85 3.40
N ILE A 158 6.70 -4.82 4.16
CA ILE A 158 5.37 -4.22 4.04
C ILE A 158 5.19 -3.60 2.66
N TRP A 159 6.17 -2.82 2.21
CA TRP A 159 6.06 -2.04 0.98
C TRP A 159 6.17 -2.89 -0.29
N ARG A 160 6.91 -4.01 -0.24
CA ARG A 160 7.20 -4.83 -1.43
C ARG A 160 6.39 -6.12 -1.49
N GLU A 161 6.33 -6.89 -0.40
CA GLU A 161 5.65 -8.18 -0.38
C GLU A 161 4.17 -8.05 -0.03
N VAL A 162 3.83 -7.37 1.07
CA VAL A 162 2.45 -7.28 1.56
C VAL A 162 1.55 -6.53 0.60
N ILE A 163 1.95 -5.31 0.19
CA ILE A 163 1.19 -4.48 -0.76
C ILE A 163 0.99 -5.22 -2.10
N GLN A 164 2.04 -5.88 -2.59
CA GLN A 164 1.97 -6.59 -3.85
C GLN A 164 1.10 -7.85 -3.77
N ALA A 165 1.14 -8.58 -2.65
CA ALA A 165 0.22 -9.70 -2.37
C ALA A 165 -1.24 -9.24 -2.35
N ALA A 166 -1.53 -8.10 -1.71
CA ALA A 166 -2.87 -7.51 -1.69
C ALA A 166 -3.36 -7.16 -3.10
N GLU A 167 -2.50 -6.64 -3.98
CA GLU A 167 -2.88 -6.39 -5.38
C GLU A 167 -3.08 -7.66 -6.20
N TRP A 168 -2.25 -8.69 -6.04
CA TRP A 168 -2.51 -9.97 -6.70
C TRP A 168 -3.82 -10.59 -6.25
N ALA A 169 -4.14 -10.52 -4.94
CA ALA A 169 -5.44 -10.91 -4.41
C ALA A 169 -6.58 -10.07 -4.99
N GLY A 170 -6.36 -8.77 -5.19
CA GLY A 170 -7.29 -7.86 -5.87
C GLY A 170 -7.58 -8.25 -7.33
N GLN A 171 -6.57 -8.71 -8.07
CA GLN A 171 -6.74 -9.21 -9.44
C GLN A 171 -7.44 -10.57 -9.45
N ALA A 172 -7.08 -11.46 -8.52
CA ALA A 172 -7.74 -12.76 -8.36
C ALA A 172 -9.23 -12.57 -8.03
N ARG A 173 -9.56 -11.64 -7.13
CA ARG A 173 -10.95 -11.26 -6.84
C ARG A 173 -11.71 -10.92 -8.11
N ALA A 174 -11.18 -10.00 -8.93
CA ALA A 174 -11.86 -9.54 -10.13
C ALA A 174 -12.08 -10.67 -11.14
N LEU A 175 -11.04 -11.47 -11.41
CA LEU A 175 -11.11 -12.59 -12.35
C LEU A 175 -12.04 -13.71 -11.86
N GLY A 176 -11.87 -14.14 -10.61
CA GLY A 176 -12.60 -15.26 -10.04
C GLY A 176 -14.08 -14.95 -9.79
N THR A 177 -14.43 -13.71 -9.48
CA THR A 177 -15.83 -13.28 -9.41
C THR A 177 -16.50 -13.41 -10.77
N GLY A 178 -15.79 -13.07 -11.86
CA GLY A 178 -16.29 -13.25 -13.22
C GLY A 178 -16.46 -14.72 -13.61
N MET A 179 -15.49 -15.58 -13.25
CA MET A 179 -15.58 -17.03 -13.46
C MET A 179 -16.77 -17.64 -12.72
N ALA A 180 -16.96 -17.29 -11.45
CA ALA A 180 -18.07 -17.74 -10.61
C ALA A 180 -19.42 -17.26 -11.14
N ALA A 181 -19.52 -16.00 -11.56
CA ALA A 181 -20.76 -15.44 -12.11
C ALA A 181 -21.15 -16.09 -13.46
N ALA A 182 -20.17 -16.47 -14.27
CA ALA A 182 -20.40 -17.16 -15.53
C ALA A 182 -20.76 -18.65 -15.35
N GLY A 183 -20.47 -19.25 -14.19
CA GLY A 183 -20.61 -20.69 -13.95
C GLY A 183 -19.71 -21.57 -14.82
N GLN A 184 -18.78 -20.96 -15.54
CA GLN A 184 -17.82 -21.62 -16.43
C GLN A 184 -16.52 -20.82 -16.49
N SER A 185 -15.42 -21.51 -16.77
CA SER A 185 -14.10 -20.90 -16.95
C SER A 185 -13.48 -21.30 -18.29
N SER A 186 -12.83 -20.34 -18.96
CA SER A 186 -11.98 -20.64 -20.11
C SER A 186 -10.59 -21.12 -19.68
N VAL A 187 -9.86 -21.77 -20.59
CA VAL A 187 -8.46 -22.18 -20.36
C VAL A 187 -7.59 -20.97 -20.01
N GLU A 188 -7.75 -19.85 -20.73
CA GLU A 188 -7.01 -18.62 -20.47
C GLU A 188 -7.27 -18.07 -19.05
N GLN A 189 -8.54 -18.04 -18.63
CA GLN A 189 -8.91 -17.59 -17.29
C GLN A 189 -8.30 -18.49 -16.21
N ARG A 190 -8.29 -19.81 -16.41
CA ARG A 190 -7.67 -20.75 -15.45
C ARG A 190 -6.15 -20.61 -15.40
N VAL A 191 -5.48 -20.44 -16.54
CA VAL A 191 -4.03 -20.16 -16.59
C VAL A 191 -3.70 -18.87 -15.86
N ARG A 192 -4.47 -17.80 -16.11
CA ARG A 192 -4.28 -16.52 -15.41
C ARG A 192 -4.56 -16.65 -13.91
N MET A 193 -5.63 -17.34 -13.51
CA MET A 193 -5.96 -17.57 -12.11
C MET A 193 -4.88 -18.38 -11.39
N HIS A 194 -4.32 -19.41 -12.04
CA HIS A 194 -3.22 -20.19 -11.49
C HIS A 194 -1.97 -19.34 -11.26
N PHE A 195 -1.62 -18.46 -12.22
CA PHE A 195 -0.53 -17.51 -12.05
C PHE A 195 -0.77 -16.56 -10.85
N LEU A 196 -1.99 -16.03 -10.72
CA LEU A 196 -2.36 -15.15 -9.60
C LEU A 196 -2.28 -15.89 -8.26
N TYR A 197 -2.80 -17.11 -8.19
CA TYR A 197 -2.68 -18.00 -7.02
C TYR A 197 -1.22 -18.14 -6.58
N GLN A 198 -0.32 -18.50 -7.49
CA GLN A 198 1.10 -18.70 -7.19
C GLN A 198 1.77 -17.42 -6.70
N LYS A 199 1.41 -16.26 -7.26
CA LYS A 199 1.95 -14.96 -6.82
C LYS A 199 1.48 -14.57 -5.42
N ILE A 200 0.21 -14.83 -5.10
CA ILE A 200 -0.33 -14.57 -3.75
C ILE A 200 0.35 -15.50 -2.75
N GLU A 201 0.38 -16.81 -3.02
CA GLU A 201 0.99 -17.82 -2.15
C GLU A 201 2.47 -17.49 -1.85
N LEU A 202 3.25 -17.16 -2.88
CA LEU A 202 4.66 -16.81 -2.75
C LEU A 202 4.87 -15.53 -1.91
N LEU A 203 4.18 -14.44 -2.24
CA LEU A 203 4.44 -13.13 -1.63
C LEU A 203 3.85 -13.03 -0.23
N ALA A 204 2.64 -13.55 -0.01
CA ALA A 204 2.05 -13.61 1.32
C ALA A 204 2.86 -14.54 2.23
N GLY A 205 3.27 -15.72 1.74
CA GLY A 205 4.12 -16.64 2.51
C GLY A 205 5.45 -16.01 2.91
N LYS A 206 6.13 -15.31 1.97
CA LYS A 206 7.37 -14.57 2.26
C LYS A 206 7.13 -13.47 3.29
N ALA A 207 6.01 -12.76 3.20
CA ALA A 207 5.65 -11.71 4.14
C ALA A 207 5.42 -12.27 5.55
N PHE A 208 4.63 -13.32 5.67
CA PHE A 208 4.34 -13.97 6.95
C PHE A 208 5.61 -14.53 7.60
N ALA A 209 6.47 -15.21 6.85
CA ALA A 209 7.74 -15.71 7.36
C ALA A 209 8.64 -14.57 7.91
N THR A 210 8.71 -13.46 7.18
CA THR A 210 9.52 -12.30 7.57
C THR A 210 8.95 -11.63 8.83
N LEU A 211 7.63 -11.41 8.88
CA LEU A 211 6.96 -10.78 10.00
C LEU A 211 6.95 -11.68 11.24
N GLN A 212 6.82 -13.00 11.06
CA GLN A 212 6.90 -13.99 12.13
C GLN A 212 8.29 -14.03 12.75
N HIS A 213 9.34 -14.06 11.92
CA HIS A 213 10.72 -13.99 12.40
C HIS A 213 10.95 -12.71 13.21
N HIS A 214 10.52 -11.57 12.69
CA HIS A 214 10.60 -10.29 13.38
C HIS A 214 9.82 -10.29 14.72
N ALA A 215 8.63 -10.88 14.76
CA ALA A 215 7.82 -10.99 15.97
C ALA A 215 8.49 -11.84 17.07
N ILE A 216 9.31 -12.83 16.69
CA ILE A 216 10.11 -13.64 17.62
C ILE A 216 11.29 -12.84 18.16
N GLU A 217 11.97 -12.07 17.32
CA GLU A 217 13.13 -11.24 17.72
C GLU A 217 12.71 -10.03 18.56
N HIS A 218 11.55 -9.43 18.25
CA HIS A 218 11.05 -8.21 18.86
C HIS A 218 9.60 -8.38 19.40
N PRO A 219 9.37 -9.26 20.39
CA PRO A 219 8.03 -9.61 20.85
C PRO A 219 7.24 -8.44 21.44
N GLN A 220 7.93 -7.43 21.99
CA GLN A 220 7.30 -6.24 22.57
C GLN A 220 6.67 -5.29 21.52
N MET A 221 7.02 -5.46 20.25
CA MET A 221 6.51 -4.66 19.11
C MET A 221 5.54 -5.46 18.23
N ASN A 222 5.21 -6.70 18.61
CA ASN A 222 4.32 -7.54 17.83
C ASN A 222 2.85 -7.18 18.07
N GLU A 223 2.36 -6.21 17.30
CA GLU A 223 0.96 -5.81 17.26
C GLU A 223 0.20 -6.49 16.11
N PHE A 224 0.90 -7.25 15.26
CA PHE A 224 0.33 -7.89 14.09
C PHE A 224 -0.52 -9.10 14.46
N ARG A 225 -1.73 -9.17 13.91
CA ARG A 225 -2.59 -10.37 13.98
C ARG A 225 -2.20 -11.41 12.93
N LEU A 226 -0.91 -11.79 12.89
CA LEU A 226 -0.35 -12.60 11.79
C LEU A 226 -1.08 -13.93 11.61
N GLN A 227 -1.34 -14.66 12.69
CA GLN A 227 -2.03 -15.96 12.61
C GLN A 227 -3.42 -15.85 11.97
N HIS A 228 -4.16 -14.78 12.30
CA HIS A 228 -5.47 -14.56 11.70
C HIS A 228 -5.36 -14.20 10.22
N CYS A 229 -4.48 -13.26 9.87
CA CYS A 229 -4.24 -12.87 8.48
C CYS A 229 -3.79 -14.06 7.62
N GLU A 230 -2.86 -14.88 8.14
CA GLU A 230 -2.37 -16.08 7.45
C GLU A 230 -3.49 -17.09 7.21
N GLN A 231 -4.34 -17.33 8.21
CA GLN A 231 -5.50 -18.22 8.06
C GLN A 231 -6.47 -17.71 7.00
N VAL A 232 -6.83 -16.42 7.03
CA VAL A 232 -7.77 -15.83 6.05
C VAL A 232 -7.21 -15.92 4.62
N VAL A 233 -5.91 -15.66 4.44
CA VAL A 233 -5.26 -15.77 3.12
C VAL A 233 -5.18 -17.24 2.67
N ALA A 234 -4.89 -18.17 3.58
CA ALA A 234 -4.87 -19.59 3.29
C ALA A 234 -6.26 -20.11 2.89
N ASP A 235 -7.33 -19.67 3.56
CA ASP A 235 -8.72 -20.01 3.22
C ASP A 235 -9.08 -19.49 1.83
N PHE A 236 -8.65 -18.26 1.49
CA PHE A 236 -8.86 -17.69 0.16
C PHE A 236 -8.11 -18.48 -0.93
N LEU A 237 -6.84 -18.84 -0.70
CA LEU A 237 -6.05 -19.66 -1.62
C LEU A 237 -6.68 -21.05 -1.81
N SER A 238 -7.13 -21.68 -0.72
CA SER A 238 -7.86 -22.95 -0.76
C SER A 238 -9.14 -22.84 -1.58
N CYS A 239 -9.91 -21.76 -1.39
CA CYS A 239 -11.10 -21.46 -2.18
C CYS A 239 -10.78 -21.33 -3.67
N ILE A 240 -9.74 -20.59 -4.07
CA ILE A 240 -9.30 -20.53 -5.48
C ILE A 240 -8.99 -21.93 -6.03
N LYS A 241 -8.21 -22.71 -5.29
CA LYS A 241 -7.72 -24.02 -5.72
C LYS A 241 -8.87 -25.01 -5.92
N GLN A 242 -9.80 -25.06 -4.97
CA GLN A 242 -10.91 -26.01 -4.97
C GLN A 242 -12.03 -25.58 -5.92
N GLU A 243 -12.47 -24.33 -5.83
CA GLU A 243 -13.71 -23.88 -6.47
C GLU A 243 -13.50 -23.33 -7.89
N LEU A 244 -12.33 -22.75 -8.20
CA LEU A 244 -12.07 -22.10 -9.49
C LEU A 244 -11.07 -22.84 -10.37
N LEU A 245 -10.08 -23.52 -9.78
CA LEU A 245 -9.07 -24.28 -10.52
C LEU A 245 -9.38 -25.78 -10.56
N GLY A 246 -10.17 -26.29 -9.61
CA GLY A 246 -10.52 -27.71 -9.50
C GLY A 246 -11.61 -28.17 -10.47
N SER A 247 -12.37 -27.25 -11.07
CA SER A 247 -13.46 -27.54 -12.00
C SER A 247 -13.52 -26.50 -13.12
N GLU A 248 -13.89 -26.93 -14.33
CA GLU A 248 -14.20 -26.01 -15.43
C GLU A 248 -15.53 -25.28 -15.24
N LEU A 249 -16.40 -25.83 -14.39
CA LEU A 249 -17.73 -25.33 -14.02
C LEU A 249 -17.72 -24.96 -12.53
N PRO A 250 -17.30 -23.74 -12.16
CA PRO A 250 -17.36 -23.26 -10.78
C PRO A 250 -18.80 -23.21 -10.27
N VAL A 251 -19.04 -23.78 -9.08
CA VAL A 251 -20.37 -23.78 -8.43
C VAL A 251 -20.47 -22.75 -7.30
N ILE A 252 -19.34 -22.17 -6.88
CA ILE A 252 -19.33 -21.11 -5.86
C ILE A 252 -20.12 -19.88 -6.34
N ALA A 253 -20.95 -19.34 -5.46
CA ALA A 253 -21.65 -18.09 -5.74
C ALA A 253 -20.66 -16.93 -5.85
N ALA A 254 -20.79 -16.12 -6.91
CA ALA A 254 -19.88 -15.00 -7.18
C ALA A 254 -19.73 -14.03 -6.00
N LYS A 255 -20.83 -13.77 -5.28
CA LYS A 255 -20.83 -12.92 -4.08
C LYS A 255 -19.98 -13.51 -2.94
N THR A 256 -20.09 -14.82 -2.70
CA THR A 256 -19.32 -15.52 -1.67
C THR A 256 -17.83 -15.48 -1.99
N TYR A 257 -17.45 -15.77 -3.25
CA TYR A 257 -16.06 -15.67 -3.68
C TYR A 257 -15.51 -14.24 -3.52
N PHE A 258 -16.28 -13.24 -3.95
CA PHE A 258 -15.92 -11.84 -3.81
C PHE A 258 -15.66 -11.43 -2.34
N GLN A 259 -16.48 -11.93 -1.42
CA GLN A 259 -16.35 -11.67 0.01
C GLN A 259 -15.08 -12.31 0.59
N HIS A 260 -14.79 -13.58 0.30
CA HIS A 260 -13.56 -14.25 0.74
C HIS A 260 -12.31 -13.48 0.26
N ALA A 261 -12.29 -13.10 -1.02
CA ALA A 261 -11.19 -12.34 -1.58
C ALA A 261 -11.03 -10.96 -0.93
N THR A 262 -12.15 -10.27 -0.65
CA THR A 262 -12.14 -8.95 0.01
C THR A 262 -11.59 -9.05 1.41
N GLN A 263 -12.02 -10.06 2.19
CA GLN A 263 -11.49 -10.28 3.54
C GLN A 263 -9.97 -10.52 3.55
N ALA A 264 -9.45 -11.31 2.59
CA ALA A 264 -8.01 -11.53 2.46
C ALA A 264 -7.23 -10.25 2.11
N ILE A 265 -7.77 -9.41 1.22
CA ILE A 265 -7.17 -8.11 0.87
C ILE A 265 -7.17 -7.19 2.10
N ASP A 266 -8.29 -7.11 2.82
CA ASP A 266 -8.43 -6.23 3.98
C ASP A 266 -7.47 -6.62 5.11
N GLU A 267 -7.30 -7.91 5.40
CA GLU A 267 -6.33 -8.38 6.41
C GLU A 267 -4.87 -8.12 5.98
N LEU A 268 -4.53 -8.29 4.70
CA LEU A 268 -3.20 -7.93 4.18
C LEU A 268 -2.94 -6.41 4.33
N LEU A 269 -3.92 -5.57 3.99
CA LEU A 269 -3.81 -4.12 4.13
C LEU A 269 -3.80 -3.67 5.60
N ALA A 270 -4.38 -4.44 6.52
CA ALA A 270 -4.30 -4.16 7.96
C ALA A 270 -2.86 -4.34 8.51
N LEU A 271 -2.03 -5.18 7.90
CA LEU A 271 -0.60 -5.25 8.22
C LEU A 271 0.10 -3.93 7.87
N VAL A 272 -0.27 -3.31 6.75
CA VAL A 272 0.25 -2.00 6.34
C VAL A 272 -0.15 -0.93 7.35
N ASP A 273 -1.39 -0.95 7.82
CA ASP A 273 -1.86 -0.03 8.85
C ASP A 273 -1.11 -0.14 10.16
N THR A 274 -0.87 -1.38 10.60
CA THR A 274 -0.10 -1.66 11.81
C THR A 274 1.31 -1.08 11.67
N ALA A 275 1.97 -1.31 10.53
CA ALA A 275 3.29 -0.76 10.24
C ALA A 275 3.31 0.79 10.22
N LEU A 276 2.32 1.42 9.59
CA LEU A 276 2.19 2.88 9.59
C LEU A 276 1.89 3.44 10.99
N GLY A 277 1.13 2.72 11.81
CA GLY A 277 0.87 3.07 13.21
C GLY A 277 2.17 3.10 14.03
N GLN A 278 3.04 2.12 13.82
CA GLN A 278 4.33 2.02 14.52
C GLN A 278 5.36 3.10 14.10
N LEU A 279 5.17 3.72 12.94
CA LEU A 279 6.01 4.84 12.49
C LEU A 279 5.66 6.18 13.14
N HIS A 280 4.44 6.33 13.67
CA HIS A 280 4.03 7.52 14.41
C HIS A 280 4.69 7.55 15.79
N PRO A 281 5.12 8.72 16.28
CA PRO A 281 5.68 8.83 17.62
C PRO A 281 4.63 8.41 18.65
N ARG A 282 4.94 7.36 19.43
CA ARG A 282 4.24 7.09 20.68
C ARG A 282 4.48 8.30 21.59
N GLY A 283 3.39 8.93 22.04
CA GLY A 283 3.42 10.12 22.90
C GLY A 283 4.17 9.89 24.20
#